data_AF-A0A502GXI7-F1
#
_entry.id   AF-A0A502GXI7-F1
#
_cell.length_a   1.000
_cell.length_b   1.000
_cell.length_c   1.000
_cell.angle_alpha   90.00
_cell.angle_beta   90.00
_cell.angle_gamma   90.00
#
_symmetry.space_group_name_H-M   'P 1'
#
loop_
_entity.id
_entity.type
_entity.pdbx_description
1 polymer ?
#
loop_
_entity_poly.entity_id
_entity_poly.type
_entity_poly.pdbx_seq_one_letter_code
_entity_poly.pdbx_strand_id
1 'polypeptide(L)'
;MEAGKKGARAVLTCYEQAEDFEVKAPEAAGRWLHDLLVRLTHDYDTKLLLKEAAATFPATAGSFEAFLISPAWQLLREKGLLLL
;
A
#
# COMPACT_ATOMS: atom_id res chain seq x y z
N MET A 1 9.26 -6.72 24.11
CA MET A 1 8.44 -5.51 24.00
C MET A 1 9.14 -4.60 23.02
N GLU A 2 8.83 -4.70 21.73
CA GLU A 2 9.53 -3.93 20.71
C GLU A 2 9.01 -2.49 20.73
N ALA A 3 9.92 -1.57 21.03
CA ALA A 3 9.64 -0.15 21.21
C ALA A 3 9.08 0.43 19.91
N GLY A 4 7.84 0.92 19.97
CA GLY A 4 7.19 1.67 18.92
C GLY A 4 7.96 2.95 18.63
N LYS A 5 8.91 2.90 17.70
CA LYS A 5 9.46 4.10 17.08
C LYS A 5 8.29 4.78 16.38
N LYS A 6 7.84 5.93 16.90
CA LYS A 6 6.88 6.83 16.25
C LYS A 6 7.53 7.40 14.98
N GLY A 7 7.69 6.57 13.96
CA GLY A 7 8.10 6.98 12.63
C GLY A 7 6.96 7.77 11.97
N ALA A 8 7.31 8.65 11.04
CA ALA A 8 6.33 9.34 10.22
C ALA A 8 5.38 8.34 9.56
N ARG A 9 4.10 8.69 9.52
CA ARG A 9 3.04 7.87 8.92
C ARG A 9 2.42 8.63 7.76
N ALA A 10 2.09 7.89 6.71
CA ALA A 10 1.25 8.39 5.64
C ALA A 10 -0.19 7.91 5.87
N VAL A 11 -1.14 8.78 5.53
CA VAL A 11 -2.57 8.46 5.50
C VAL A 11 -3.03 8.72 4.07
N LEU A 12 -3.49 7.66 3.39
CA LEU A 12 -4.12 7.76 2.09
C LEU A 12 -5.63 7.71 2.32
N THR A 13 -6.33 8.77 1.94
CA THR A 13 -7.79 8.80 1.95
C THR A 13 -8.29 8.33 0.60
N CYS A 14 -9.05 7.25 0.59
CA CYS A 14 -9.68 6.69 -0.59
C CYS A 14 -11.15 7.09 -0.60
N TYR A 15 -11.56 7.80 -1.65
CA TYR A 15 -12.92 8.27 -1.82
C TYR A 15 -13.72 7.25 -2.65
N GLU A 16 -14.78 6.69 -2.07
CA GLU A 16 -15.68 5.78 -2.75
C GLU A 16 -17.11 6.33 -2.74
N GLN A 17 -17.95 5.88 -3.67
CA GLN A 17 -19.35 6.32 -3.71
C GLN A 17 -20.16 5.91 -2.47
N ALA A 18 -19.78 4.80 -1.81
CA ALA A 18 -20.48 4.26 -0.66
C ALA A 18 -19.94 4.80 0.68
N GLU A 19 -18.62 4.73 0.88
CA GLU A 19 -17.96 5.16 2.10
C GLU A 19 -16.47 5.42 1.86
N ASP A 20 -15.98 6.57 2.33
CA ASP A 20 -14.54 6.88 2.32
C ASP A 20 -13.80 6.02 3.35
N PHE A 21 -12.59 5.57 3.02
CA PHE A 21 -11.75 4.85 3.96
C PHE A 21 -10.31 5.36 3.97
N GLU A 22 -9.61 5.13 5.08
CA GLU A 22 -8.22 5.54 5.27
C GLU A 22 -7.29 4.33 5.30
N VAL A 23 -6.20 4.41 4.53
CA VAL A 23 -5.09 3.46 4.59
C VAL A 23 -3.91 4.12 5.32
N LYS A 24 -3.51 3.53 6.46
CA LYS A 24 -2.45 4.07 7.32
C LYS A 24 -1.21 3.19 7.27
N ALA A 25 -0.11 3.73 6.73
CA ALA A 25 1.15 3.00 6.58
C ALA A 25 2.34 3.82 7.11
N PRO A 26 3.50 3.19 7.36
CA PRO A 26 4.77 3.93 7.47
C PRO A 26 4.95 4.87 6.27
N GLU A 27 5.51 6.05 6.47
CA GLU A 27 5.57 7.09 5.43
C GLU A 27 6.13 6.57 4.10
N ALA A 28 7.28 5.89 4.11
CA ALA A 28 7.90 5.35 2.90
C ALA A 28 7.00 4.34 2.17
N ALA A 29 6.35 3.42 2.90
CA ALA A 29 5.40 2.47 2.32
C ALA A 29 4.16 3.18 1.77
N GLY A 30 3.65 4.20 2.45
CA GLY A 30 2.47 4.94 1.98
C GLY A 30 2.73 5.76 0.72
N ARG A 31 3.91 6.38 0.60
CA ARG A 31 4.32 7.06 -0.65
C ARG A 31 4.42 6.07 -1.80
N TRP A 32 5.13 4.96 -1.59
CA TRP A 32 5.23 3.88 -2.57
C TRP A 32 3.85 3.33 -2.99
N LEU A 33 2.96 3.12 -2.01
CA LEU A 33 1.61 2.63 -2.25
C LEU A 33 0.77 3.62 -3.06
N HIS A 34 0.88 4.92 -2.77
CA HIS A 34 0.21 5.96 -3.54
C HIS A 34 0.67 5.94 -5.01
N ASP A 35 1.98 5.90 -5.27
CA ASP A 35 2.52 5.83 -6.63
C ASP A 35 2.07 4.57 -7.37
N LEU A 36 2.05 3.43 -6.67
CA LEU A 36 1.53 2.16 -7.19
C LEU A 36 0.05 2.31 -7.61
N LEU A 37 -0.81 2.81 -6.73
CA LEU A 37 -2.24 2.96 -6.99
C LEU A 37 -2.50 3.93 -8.15
N VAL A 38 -1.79 5.07 -8.19
CA VAL A 38 -1.89 6.05 -9.28
C VAL A 38 -1.47 5.43 -10.63
N ARG A 39 -0.43 4.59 -10.64
CA ARG A 39 -0.01 3.88 -11.86
C ARG A 39 -1.09 2.92 -12.34
N LEU A 40 -1.68 2.14 -11.44
CA LEU A 40 -2.75 1.19 -11.76
C LEU A 40 -4.03 1.88 -12.25
N THR A 41 -4.32 3.10 -11.76
CA THR A 41 -5.49 3.87 -12.25
C THR A 41 -5.30 4.50 -13.62
N HIS A 42 -4.06 4.74 -14.06
CA HIS A 42 -3.79 5.30 -15.38
C HIS A 42 -3.69 4.25 -16.48
N ASP A 43 -3.36 3.01 -16.12
CA ASP A 43 -3.10 1.92 -17.06
C ASP A 43 -3.80 0.64 -16.61
N TYR A 44 -5.09 0.54 -16.95
CA TYR A 44 -5.97 -0.57 -16.58
C TYR A 44 -5.63 -1.90 -17.28
N ASP A 45 -4.89 -1.86 -18.39
CA ASP A 45 -4.51 -3.07 -19.13
C ASP A 45 -3.20 -3.67 -18.56
N THR A 46 -2.40 -2.86 -17.88
CA THR A 46 -1.18 -3.31 -17.22
C THR A 46 -1.47 -4.26 -16.07
N LYS A 47 -1.26 -5.55 -16.35
CA LYS A 47 -1.17 -6.60 -15.33
C LYS A 47 0.18 -6.48 -14.62
N LEU A 48 0.19 -5.78 -13.49
CA LEU A 48 1.36 -5.73 -12.63
C LEU A 48 1.40 -6.97 -11.73
N LEU A 49 2.53 -7.67 -11.73
CA LEU A 49 2.76 -8.79 -10.85
C LEU A 49 3.20 -8.32 -9.46
N LEU A 50 2.82 -9.05 -8.42
CA LEU A 50 3.17 -8.75 -7.03
C LEU A 50 4.68 -8.72 -6.82
N LYS A 51 5.43 -9.59 -7.52
CA LYS A 51 6.90 -9.60 -7.50
C LYS A 51 7.53 -8.36 -8.12
N GLU A 52 6.85 -7.75 -9.10
CA GLU A 52 7.33 -6.53 -9.76
C GLU A 52 7.09 -5.32 -8.85
N ALA A 53 5.93 -5.30 -8.17
CA ALA A 53 5.66 -4.34 -7.11
C ALA A 53 6.72 -4.46 -5.98
N ALA A 54 7.01 -5.68 -5.54
CA ALA A 54 8.01 -5.97 -4.50
C ALA A 54 9.40 -5.41 -4.85
N ALA A 55 9.81 -5.47 -6.12
CA ALA A 55 11.12 -5.00 -6.58
C ALA A 55 11.32 -3.48 -6.39
N THR A 56 10.24 -2.72 -6.23
CA THR A 56 10.27 -1.26 -6.01
C THR A 56 9.94 -0.86 -4.59
N PHE A 57 9.68 -1.84 -3.71
CA PHE A 57 9.31 -1.56 -2.32
C PHE A 57 10.48 -0.92 -1.56
N PRO A 58 10.27 0.20 -0.85
CA PRO A 58 11.36 0.94 -0.22
C PRO A 58 11.94 0.17 0.97
N ALA A 59 13.25 -0.08 0.95
CA ALA A 59 13.96 -0.76 2.03
C ALA A 59 13.79 -0.08 3.41
N THR A 60 13.56 1.24 3.42
CA THR A 60 13.32 2.03 4.63
C THR A 60 11.94 1.79 5.26
N ALA A 61 11.04 1.09 4.57
CA ALA A 61 9.72 0.73 5.08
C ALA A 61 9.68 -0.64 5.79
N GLY A 62 10.79 -1.40 5.77
CA GLY A 62 10.85 -2.77 6.30
C GLY A 62 10.77 -3.80 5.18
N SER A 63 10.39 -5.04 5.51
CA SER A 63 10.22 -6.09 4.51
C SER A 63 8.86 -5.99 3.80
N PHE A 64 8.85 -6.38 2.54
CA PHE A 64 7.62 -6.37 1.73
C PHE A 64 6.62 -7.41 2.25
N GLU A 65 7.10 -8.58 2.68
CA GLU A 65 6.29 -9.66 3.24
C GLU A 65 5.58 -9.22 4.52
N ALA A 66 6.24 -8.45 5.39
CA ALA A 66 5.59 -7.87 6.57
C ALA A 66 4.54 -6.82 6.18
N PHE A 67 4.76 -6.08 5.10
CA PHE A 67 3.77 -5.14 4.57
C PHE A 67 2.54 -5.86 3.99
N LEU A 68 2.71 -6.99 3.29
CA LEU A 68 1.60 -7.76 2.74
C LEU A 68 0.65 -8.33 3.81
N ILE A 69 1.15 -8.63 5.01
CA ILE A 69 0.32 -9.07 6.14
C ILE A 69 -0.22 -7.91 6.97
N SER A 70 0.11 -6.65 6.61
CA SER A 70 -0.34 -5.48 7.37
C SER A 70 -1.82 -5.18 7.15
N PRO A 71 -2.52 -4.61 8.14
CA PRO A 71 -3.92 -4.22 8.00
C PRO A 71 -4.16 -3.25 6.83
N ALA A 72 -3.17 -2.39 6.52
CA ALA A 72 -3.23 -1.46 5.41
C ALA A 72 -3.37 -2.17 4.05
N TRP A 73 -2.59 -3.23 3.83
CA TRP A 73 -2.67 -4.02 2.61
C TRP A 73 -3.93 -4.89 2.54
N GLN A 74 -4.30 -5.52 3.65
CA GLN A 74 -5.50 -6.35 3.72
C GLN A 74 -6.77 -5.54 3.42
N LEU A 75 -6.90 -4.35 4.00
CA LEU A 75 -8.03 -3.44 3.72
C LEU A 75 -8.15 -3.12 2.23
N LEU A 76 -7.03 -2.84 1.55
CA LEU A 76 -7.05 -2.59 0.11
C LEU A 76 -7.52 -3.80 -0.69
N ARG A 77 -7.12 -5.01 -0.30
CA ARG A 77 -7.58 -6.25 -0.94
C ARG A 77 -9.08 -6.47 -0.72
N GLU A 78 -9.58 -6.19 0.48
CA GLU A 78 -11.01 -6.22 0.78
C GLU A 78 -11.80 -5.21 -0.06
N LYS A 79 -11.19 -4.05 -0.34
CA LYS A 79 -11.71 -3.00 -1.22
C LYS A 79 -11.49 -3.27 -2.73
N GLY A 80 -10.96 -4.45 -3.09
CA GLY A 80 -10.87 -4.90 -4.48
C GLY A 80 -9.53 -4.65 -5.18
N LEU A 81 -8.46 -4.30 -4.47
CA LEU A 81 -7.13 -4.28 -5.05
C LEU A 81 -6.69 -5.70 -5.43
N LEU A 82 -6.41 -5.90 -6.72
CA LEU A 82 -5.95 -7.16 -7.29
C LEU A 82 -4.57 -6.98 -7.94
N LEU A 83 -3.60 -7.79 -7.51
CA LEU A 83 -2.28 -7.93 -8.13
C LEU A 83 -1.99 -9.43 -8.29
N LEU A 84 -1.25 -9.79 -9.36
CA LEU A 84 -1.05 -11.17 -9.80
C LEU A 84 0.28 -11.78 -9.35
#